data_AF-A0A1I4PGJ4-F1
#
_entry.id   AF-A0A1I4PGJ4-F1
#
_cell.length_a   1.000
_cell.length_b   1.000
_cell.length_c   1.000
_cell.angle_alpha   90.00
_cell.angle_beta   90.00
_cell.angle_gamma   90.00
#
_symmetry.space_group_name_H-M   'P 1'
#
loop_
_entity.id
_entity.type
_entity.pdbx_description
1 polymer ?
#
loop_
_entity_poly.entity_id
_entity_poly.type
_entity_poly.pdbx_seq_one_letter_code
_entity_poly.pdbx_strand_id
1 'polypeptide(L)' 'MRYELIHFLSHVEDERIMVSVIQNFTLEDFETLVCHLEYADPATRERWMEMCSKVLRF' A
#
# COMPACT_ATOMS: atom_id res chain seq x y z
N MET A 1 10.17 -10.74 -5.51
CA MET A 1 9.55 -9.41 -5.54
C MET A 1 8.02 -9.41 -5.42
N ARG A 2 7.20 -9.84 -6.40
CA ARG A 2 5.72 -9.73 -6.31
C ARG A 2 5.11 -10.37 -5.06
N TYR A 3 5.53 -11.60 -4.73
CA TYR A 3 5.02 -12.33 -3.57
C TYR A 3 5.46 -11.69 -2.24
N GLU A 4 6.70 -11.19 -2.17
CA GLU A 4 7.25 -10.54 -0.96
C GLU A 4 6.55 -9.20 -0.70
N LEU A 5 6.23 -8.44 -1.76
CA LEU A 5 5.49 -7.19 -1.62
C LEU A 5 4.05 -7.46 -1.16
N ILE A 6 3.33 -8.40 -1.77
CA ILE A 6 1.97 -8.75 -1.33
C ILE A 6 2.01 -9.25 0.11
N HIS A 7 2.96 -10.11 0.46
CA HIS A 7 3.15 -10.58 1.83
C HIS A 7 3.38 -9.41 2.79
N PHE A 8 4.25 -8.46 2.46
CA PHE A 8 4.46 -7.25 3.26
C PHE A 8 3.16 -6.46 3.42
N LEU A 9 2.46 -6.16 2.31
CA LEU A 9 1.23 -5.37 2.32
C LEU A 9 0.14 -6.02 3.17
N SER A 10 0.01 -7.34 3.14
CA SER A 10 -0.98 -8.06 3.94
C SER A 10 -0.65 -8.09 5.43
N HIS A 11 0.63 -8.10 5.83
CA HIS A 11 1.03 -8.26 7.23
C HIS A 11 1.36 -6.96 7.97
N VAL A 12 1.55 -5.85 7.26
CA VAL A 12 1.76 -4.54 7.92
C VAL A 12 0.45 -4.04 8.51
N GLU A 13 0.39 -3.97 9.83
CA GLU A 13 -0.75 -3.42 10.58
C GLU A 13 -0.45 -2.05 11.20
N ASP A 14 0.83 -1.71 11.38
CA ASP A 14 1.23 -0.42 11.96
C ASP A 14 1.07 0.71 10.93
N GLU A 15 0.11 1.60 11.20
CA GLU A 15 -0.16 2.77 10.35
C GLU A 15 1.08 3.65 10.15
N ARG A 16 2.00 3.74 11.12
CA ARG A 16 3.22 4.55 10.97
C ARG A 16 4.13 4.00 9.89
N ILE A 17 4.21 2.67 9.78
CA ILE A 17 4.96 2.01 8.72
C ILE A 17 4.27 2.27 7.37
N MET A 18 2.94 2.15 7.32
CA MET A 18 2.19 2.43 6.11
C MET A 18 2.39 3.88 5.62
N VAL A 19 2.29 4.86 6.53
CA VAL A 19 2.53 6.27 6.23
C VAL A 19 3.95 6.48 5.73
N SER A 20 4.94 5.89 6.39
CA SER A 20 6.35 6.01 5.99
C SER A 20 6.57 5.44 4.59
N VAL A 21 5.98 4.29 4.25
CA VAL A 21 6.06 3.70 2.92
C VAL A 21 5.46 4.65 1.87
N ILE A 22 4.23 5.12 2.10
CA ILE A 22 3.49 5.99 1.18
C ILE A 22 4.23 7.32 0.96
N GLN A 23 4.81 7.91 2.00
CA GLN A 23 5.56 9.17 1.88
C GLN A 23 6.85 9.04 1.06
N ASN A 24 7.40 7.83 0.93
CA ASN A 24 8.61 7.57 0.16
C ASN A 24 8.31 7.07 -1.26
N PHE A 25 7.04 6.96 -1.64
CA PHE A 25 6.66 6.50 -2.98
C PHE A 25 6.71 7.63 -3.99
N THR A 26 7.35 7.35 -5.11
CA THR A 26 7.18 8.13 -6.33
C THR A 26 5.82 7.81 -6.97
N LEU A 27 5.42 8.59 -7.97
CA LEU A 27 4.19 8.32 -8.73
C LEU A 27 4.20 6.91 -9.36
N GLU A 28 5.34 6.48 -9.89
CA GLU A 28 5.52 5.14 -10.49
C GLU A 28 5.39 4.02 -9.44
N ASP A 29 5.87 4.26 -8.21
CA ASP A 29 5.70 3.32 -7.11
C ASP A 29 4.23 3.18 -6.71
N PHE A 30 3.44 4.27 -6.77
CA PHE A 30 2.00 4.21 -6.53
C PHE A 30 1.26 3.42 -7.60
N GLU A 31 1.57 3.63 -8.88
CA GLU A 31 0.99 2.84 -9.97
C GLU A 31 1.31 1.35 -9.80
N THR A 32 2.55 1.05 -9.42
CA THR A 32 3.00 -0.32 -9.12
C THR A 32 2.29 -0.89 -7.89
N LEU A 33 2.11 -0.12 -6.81
CA LEU A 33 1.36 -0.51 -5.63
C LEU A 33 -0.08 -0.86 -6.00
N VAL A 34 -0.76 -0.02 -6.76
CA VAL A 34 -2.16 -0.24 -7.18
C VAL A 34 -2.27 -1.55 -7.97
N CYS A 35 -1.38 -1.78 -8.94
CA CYS A 35 -1.31 -3.04 -9.69
C CYS A 35 -1.10 -4.26 -8.77
N HIS A 36 -0.31 -4.12 -7.69
CA HIS A 36 -0.07 -5.22 -6.76
C HIS A 36 -1.21 -5.46 -5.77
N LEU A 37 -1.92 -4.40 -5.36
CA LEU A 37 -3.09 -4.51 -4.49
C LEU A 37 -4.27 -5.23 -5.17
N GLU A 38 -4.33 -5.28 -6.50
CA GLU A 38 -5.31 -6.12 -7.22
C GLU A 38 -5.13 -7.62 -6.95
N TYR A 39 -3.94 -8.04 -6.53
CA TYR A 39 -3.62 -9.42 -6.19
C TYR A 39 -3.63 -9.70 -4.68
N ALA A 40 -3.82 -8.67 -3.86
CA ALA A 40 -3.99 -8.81 -2.42
C ALA A 40 -5.45 -9.15 -2.08
N ASP A 41 -5.69 -9.61 -0.87
CA ASP A 41 -7.07 -9.78 -0.38
C ASP A 41 -7.78 -8.41 -0.29
N PRO A 42 -9.13 -8.39 -0.39
CA PRO A 42 -9.89 -7.14 -0.40
C PRO A 42 -9.65 -6.23 0.81
N ALA A 43 -9.43 -6.81 1.99
CA ALA A 43 -9.21 -6.03 3.22
C ALA A 43 -7.85 -5.34 3.20
N THR A 44 -6.80 -6.04 2.76
CA THR A 44 -5.47 -5.44 2.53
C THR A 44 -5.56 -4.30 1.52
N ARG A 45 -6.24 -4.52 0.39
CA ARG A 45 -6.44 -3.47 -0.62
C ARG A 45 -7.11 -2.23 -0.04
N GLU A 46 -8.25 -2.40 0.63
CA GLU A 46 -9.01 -1.30 1.19
C GLU A 46 -8.19 -0.50 2.22
N ARG A 47 -7.50 -1.20 3.12
CA ARG A 47 -6.63 -0.59 4.14
C ARG A 47 -5.54 0.29 3.54
N TRP A 48 -4.82 -0.20 2.53
CA TRP A 48 -3.77 0.57 1.88
C TRP A 48 -4.30 1.75 1.08
N MET A 49 -5.43 1.58 0.39
CA MET A 49 -6.08 2.67 -0.34
C MET A 49 -6.58 3.78 0.60
N GLU A 50 -7.18 3.42 1.74
CA GLU A 50 -7.60 4.38 2.76
C GLU A 50 -6.40 5.16 3.30
N MET A 51 -5.28 4.48 3.56
CA MET A 51 -4.07 5.15 4.02
C MET A 51 -3.48 6.08 2.96
N CYS A 52 -3.48 5.67 1.69
CA CYS A 52 -3.08 6.55 0.59
C CYS A 52 -3.93 7.81 0.54
N SER A 53 -5.26 7.72 0.66
CA SER A 53 -6.14 8.89 0.72
C SER A 53 -5.83 9.79 1.91
N LYS A 54 -5.62 9.21 3.11
CA LYS A 54 -5.27 9.96 4.33
C LYS A 54 -3.96 10.74 4.18
N VAL A 55 -2.92 10.13 3.60
CA VAL A 55 -1.58 10.74 3.47
C VAL A 55 -1.53 11.75 2.33
N LEU A 56 -2.12 11.41 1.17
CA LEU A 56 -2.09 12.25 -0.02
C LEU A 56 -3.12 13.38 0.01
N ARG A 57 -4.04 13.39 0.99
CA ARG A 57 -5.10 14.39 1.18
C ARG A 57 -6.03 14.53 -0.04
N PHE A 58 -6.40 13.40 -0.64
CA PHE A 58 -7.48 13.33 -1.62
C PHE A 58 -8.82 13.03 -0.95
#